data_AF-A0AAW9ECY7-F1
#
_entry.id   AF-A0AAW9ECY7-F1
#
_cell.length_a   1.000
_cell.length_b   1.000
_cell.length_c   1.000
_cell.angle_alpha   90.00
_cell.angle_beta   90.00
_cell.angle_gamma   90.00
#
_symmetry.space_group_name_H-M   'P 1'
#
loop_
_entity.id
_entity.type
_entity.pdbx_description
1 polymer ?
#
loop_
_entity_poly.entity_id
_entity_poly.type
_entity_poly.pdbx_seq_one_letter_code
_entity_poly.pdbx_strand_id
1 'polypeptide(L)'
;GKIIGNGHLHKGAKPVHWCVDCRSALAEAEVEYYDKTSPSIDVAFEAVDQDAIKAKFGLPGVSGPISLVIWTTTPWTLPAN
;
A
#
# COMPACT_ATOMS: atom_id res chain seq x y z
N GLY A 1 -1.94 36.51 5.08
CA GLY A 1 -0.46 36.43 5.00
C GLY A 1 -0.03 36.12 3.59
N LYS A 2 1.14 36.61 3.14
CA LYS A 2 1.61 36.49 1.75
C LYS A 2 1.64 35.04 1.22
N ILE A 3 1.94 34.06 2.06
CA ILE A 3 2.00 32.62 1.71
C ILE A 3 0.64 32.08 1.24
N ILE A 4 -0.44 32.44 1.92
CA ILE A 4 -1.80 32.04 1.55
C ILE A 4 -2.25 32.81 0.32
N GLY A 5 -1.96 34.12 0.25
CA GLY A 5 -2.30 34.96 -0.91
C GLY A 5 -1.62 34.51 -2.21
N ASN A 6 -0.43 33.91 -2.10
CA ASN A 6 0.31 33.34 -3.23
C ASN A 6 -0.10 31.88 -3.55
N GLY A 7 -1.08 31.31 -2.85
CA GLY A 7 -1.59 29.97 -3.13
C GLY A 7 -0.66 28.82 -2.72
N HIS A 8 0.30 29.04 -1.82
CA HIS A 8 1.24 27.99 -1.38
C HIS A 8 0.70 27.10 -0.25
N LEU A 9 -0.51 27.36 0.25
CA LEU A 9 -1.16 26.56 1.29
C LEU A 9 -2.40 25.88 0.72
N HIS A 10 -2.44 24.55 0.85
CA HIS A 10 -3.56 23.73 0.40
C HIS A 10 -4.07 22.83 1.53
N LYS A 11 -5.38 22.62 1.57
CA LYS A 11 -6.04 21.68 2.47
C LYS A 11 -6.36 20.39 1.72
N GLY A 12 -5.96 19.25 2.27
CA GLY A 12 -6.23 17.93 1.71
C GLY A 12 -5.79 16.82 2.65
N ALA A 13 -6.02 15.57 2.23
CA ALA A 13 -5.50 14.38 2.90
C ALA A 13 -4.41 13.76 2.03
N LYS A 14 -3.23 13.56 2.61
CA LYS A 14 -2.08 12.92 1.96
C LYS A 14 -1.44 11.97 2.98
N PRO A 15 -0.99 10.78 2.58
CA PRO A 15 -0.15 9.95 3.44
C PRO A 15 1.10 10.74 3.87
N VAL A 16 1.38 10.73 5.17
CA VAL A 16 2.55 11.38 5.78
C VAL A 16 3.21 10.43 6.75
N HIS A 17 4.49 10.65 7.06
CA HIS A 17 5.12 10.01 8.21
C HIS A 17 4.37 10.47 9.46
N TRP A 18 3.81 9.51 10.20
CA TRP A 18 3.01 9.76 11.38
C TRP A 18 3.66 9.09 12.57
N CYS A 19 3.99 9.87 13.60
CA CYS A 19 4.48 9.32 14.85
C CYS A 19 3.29 9.05 15.78
N VAL A 20 3.10 7.79 16.16
CA VAL A 20 2.02 7.38 17.08
C VAL A 20 2.25 7.94 18.49
N ASP A 21 3.51 8.04 18.91
CA ASP A 21 3.87 8.56 20.23
C ASP A 21 3.68 10.08 20.33
N CYS A 22 4.16 10.83 19.32
CA CYS A 22 4.01 12.29 19.26
C CYS A 22 2.59 12.73 18.87
N ARG A 23 1.81 11.83 18.23
CA ARG A 23 0.47 12.11 17.68
C ARG A 23 0.47 13.28 16.69
N SER A 24 1.51 13.33 15.86
CA SER A 24 1.72 14.37 14.86
C SER A 24 2.36 13.79 13.59
N ALA A 25 2.18 14.52 12.49
CA ALA A 25 2.97 14.32 11.28
C ALA A 25 4.42 14.75 11.54
N LEU A 26 5.36 14.03 10.91
CA LEU A 26 6.78 14.35 10.90
C LEU A 26 7.19 14.91 9.53
N ALA A 27 8.07 15.91 9.54
CA ALA A 27 8.81 16.30 8.34
C ALA A 27 9.93 15.28 8.07
N GLU A 28 10.37 15.16 6.81
CA GLU A 28 11.49 14.28 6.43
C GLU A 28 12.76 14.54 7.27
N ALA A 29 13.00 15.80 7.66
CA ALA A 29 14.14 16.18 8.49
C ALA A 29 14.06 15.65 9.94
N GLU A 30 12.89 15.20 10.39
CA GLU A 30 12.67 14.61 11.72
C GLU A 30 12.71 13.06 11.68
N VAL A 31 12.88 12.47 10.49
CA VAL A 31 12.90 11.00 10.31
C VAL A 31 14.31 10.47 10.45
N GLU A 32 14.46 9.49 11.33
CA GLU A 32 15.71 8.76 11.55
C GLU A 32 15.52 7.28 11.20
N TYR A 33 16.54 6.67 10.58
CA TYR A 33 16.48 5.28 10.13
C TYR A 33 17.21 4.36 11.09
N TYR A 34 16.55 3.24 11.40
CA TYR A 34 17.06 2.19 12.26
C TYR A 34 16.75 0.84 11.67
N ASP A 35 17.64 -0.13 11.91
CA ASP A 35 17.39 -1.51 11.52
C ASP A 35 16.23 -2.08 12.33
N LYS A 36 15.27 -2.67 11.62
CA LYS A 36 14.10 -3.31 12.20
C LYS A 36 13.81 -4.61 11.47
N THR A 37 13.71 -5.70 12.22
CA THR A 37 13.17 -6.96 11.70
C THR A 37 11.66 -6.83 11.52
N SER A 38 11.19 -6.99 10.28
CA SER A 38 9.77 -6.99 9.93
C SER A 38 9.34 -8.38 9.46
N PRO A 39 8.07 -8.76 9.64
CA PRO A 39 7.55 -9.97 9.00
C PRO A 39 7.69 -9.82 7.48
N SER A 40 7.91 -10.94 6.79
CA SER A 40 7.92 -11.02 5.33
C SER A 40 6.97 -12.15 4.96
N ILE A 41 5.86 -11.82 4.30
CA ILE A 41 4.81 -12.79 3.98
C ILE A 41 4.45 -12.73 2.51
N ASP A 42 4.00 -13.87 2.00
CA ASP A 42 3.35 -14.01 0.71
C ASP A 42 1.86 -14.27 0.95
N VAL A 43 0.99 -13.54 0.26
CA VAL A 43 -0.47 -13.72 0.29
C VAL A 43 -0.98 -13.97 -1.11
N ALA A 44 -1.89 -14.93 -1.24
CA ALA A 44 -2.52 -15.30 -2.50
C ALA A 44 -3.96 -14.76 -2.50
N PHE A 45 -4.26 -13.80 -3.38
CA PHE A 45 -5.60 -13.30 -3.59
C PHE A 45 -6.23 -14.05 -4.76
N GLU A 46 -7.21 -14.90 -4.48
CA GLU A 46 -7.95 -15.61 -5.51
C GLU A 46 -8.71 -14.64 -6.41
N ALA A 47 -8.60 -14.83 -7.72
CA ALA A 47 -9.31 -14.04 -8.70
C ALA A 47 -10.81 -14.31 -8.61
N VAL A 48 -11.61 -13.24 -8.50
CA VAL A 48 -13.08 -13.32 -8.47
C VAL A 48 -13.63 -13.86 -9.78
N ASP A 49 -13.11 -13.40 -10.92
CA ASP A 49 -13.47 -13.89 -12.25
C ASP A 49 -12.28 -14.61 -12.89
N GLN A 50 -12.21 -15.92 -12.66
CA GLN A 50 -11.13 -16.75 -13.18
C GLN A 50 -11.21 -16.93 -14.71
N ASP A 51 -12.40 -16.91 -15.30
CA ASP A 51 -12.59 -17.13 -16.73
C ASP A 51 -12.17 -15.90 -17.54
N ALA A 52 -12.45 -14.69 -17.03
CA ALA A 52 -11.92 -13.47 -17.62
C ALA A 52 -10.39 -13.46 -17.63
N ILE A 53 -9.74 -13.92 -16.55
CA ILE A 53 -8.29 -14.04 -16.52
C ILE A 53 -7.81 -15.10 -17.51
N LYS A 54 -8.39 -16.31 -17.52
CA LYS A 54 -8.03 -17.37 -18.48
C LYS A 54 -8.14 -16.89 -19.94
N ALA A 55 -9.20 -16.16 -20.27
CA ALA A 55 -9.40 -15.59 -21.59
C ALA A 55 -8.32 -14.56 -21.96
N LYS A 56 -7.93 -13.69 -21.02
CA LYS A 56 -6.87 -12.68 -21.24
C LYS A 56 -5.49 -13.30 -21.46
N PHE A 57 -5.20 -14.43 -20.82
CA PHE A 57 -3.91 -15.11 -20.94
C PHE A 57 -3.92 -16.27 -21.95
N GLY A 58 -5.06 -16.60 -22.57
CA GLY A 58 -5.17 -17.71 -23.52
C GLY A 58 -4.95 -19.08 -22.88
N LEU A 59 -5.45 -19.26 -21.64
CA LEU A 59 -5.22 -20.45 -20.81
C LEU A 59 -6.50 -21.28 -20.57
N PRO A 60 -7.19 -21.76 -21.62
CA PRO A 60 -8.48 -22.46 -21.45
C PRO A 60 -8.37 -23.81 -20.71
N GLY A 61 -7.18 -24.42 -20.70
CA GLY A 61 -6.93 -25.71 -20.07
C GLY A 61 -6.43 -25.66 -18.62
N VAL A 62 -6.27 -24.47 -18.04
CA VAL A 62 -5.81 -24.34 -16.65
C VAL A 62 -6.96 -24.65 -15.70
N SER A 63 -6.75 -25.66 -14.87
CA SER A 63 -7.65 -26.07 -13.79
C SER A 63 -7.08 -25.67 -12.42
N GLY A 64 -7.98 -25.43 -11.47
CA GLY A 64 -7.62 -24.97 -10.12
C GLY A 64 -7.78 -23.46 -9.94
N PRO A 65 -7.64 -22.98 -8.68
CA PRO A 65 -7.79 -21.57 -8.36
C PRO A 65 -6.67 -20.75 -9.01
N ILE A 66 -7.05 -19.61 -9.59
CA ILE A 66 -6.10 -18.62 -10.10
C ILE A 66 -5.97 -17.52 -9.06
N SER A 67 -4.76 -17.27 -8.59
CA SER A 67 -4.49 -16.28 -7.55
C SER A 67 -3.39 -15.30 -7.96
N LEU A 68 -3.52 -14.05 -7.52
CA LEU A 68 -2.47 -13.07 -7.56
C LEU A 68 -1.60 -13.21 -6.30
N VAL A 69 -0.33 -13.55 -6.48
CA VAL A 69 0.62 -13.67 -5.37
C VAL A 69 1.23 -12.30 -5.10
N ILE A 70 1.14 -11.86 -3.84
CA ILE A 70 1.62 -10.56 -3.37
C ILE A 70 2.60 -10.81 -2.23
N TRP A 71 3.77 -10.20 -2.31
CA TRP A 71 4.74 -10.15 -1.22
C TRP A 71 4.62 -8.82 -0.46
N THR A 72 4.62 -8.86 0.87
CA THR A 72 4.63 -7.64 1.70
C THR A 72 5.39 -7.84 3.01
N THR A 73 6.01 -6.76 3.48
CA THR A 73 6.61 -6.67 4.82
C THR A 73 5.71 -5.95 5.84
N THR A 74 4.53 -5.50 5.41
CA THR A 74 3.58 -4.74 6.24
C THR A 74 2.19 -5.38 6.24
N PRO A 75 2.01 -6.55 6.90
CA PRO A 75 0.74 -7.28 6.90
C PRO A 75 -0.46 -6.46 7.40
N TRP A 76 -0.22 -5.51 8.30
CA TRP A 76 -1.25 -4.62 8.84
C TRP A 76 -1.89 -3.71 7.79
N THR A 77 -1.30 -3.58 6.59
CA THR A 77 -1.87 -2.81 5.47
C THR A 77 -2.86 -3.61 4.63
N LEU A 78 -2.87 -4.94 4.74
CA LEU A 78 -3.75 -5.81 3.94
C LEU A 78 -5.25 -5.56 4.10
N PRO A 79 -5.78 -5.14 5.28
CA PRO A 79 -7.21 -4.84 5.42
C PRO A 79 -7.71 -3.65 4.56
N ALA A 80 -6.81 -2.88 3.95
CA ALA A 80 -7.15 -1.72 3.12
C ALA A 80 -7.28 -2.05 1.62
N ASN A 81 -7.42 -3.34 1.25
CA ASN A 81 -7.70 -3.80 -0.12
C ASN A 81 -9.20 -3.74 -0.45
#